data_AF-A0A0R2CVE1-F1
#
_entry.id   AF-A0A0R2CVE1-F1
#
_cell.length_a   1.000
_cell.length_b   1.000
_cell.length_c   1.000
_cell.angle_alpha   90.00
_cell.angle_beta   90.00
_cell.angle_gamma   90.00
#
_symmetry.space_group_name_H-M   'P 1'
#
loop_
_entity.id
_entity.type
_entity.pdbx_description
1 polymer ?
#
loop_
_entity_poly.entity_id
_entity_poly.type
_entity_poly.pdbx_seq_one_letter_code
_entity_poly.pdbx_strand_id
1 'polypeptide(L)' 'MLEQSDMTTADFQKLLKIALMDLRIRRTLLENEIADQRAALRTLEQSEAIDRLEQQIQPLRQDYAHYEQFLKDKN' A
#
# COMPACT_ATOMS: atom_id res chain seq x y z
N MET A 1 10.48 7.15 28.44
CA MET A 1 9.92 6.64 27.17
C MET A 1 8.93 7.67 26.71
N LEU A 2 8.94 8.04 25.42
CA LEU A 2 7.90 8.89 24.85
C LEU A 2 6.64 8.05 24.68
N GLU A 3 5.52 8.52 25.20
CA GLU A 3 4.22 7.88 25.02
C GLU A 3 3.49 8.44 23.80
N GLN A 4 2.44 7.75 23.35
CA GLN A 4 1.66 8.17 22.18
C GLN A 4 1.03 9.57 22.36
N SER A 5 0.79 9.97 23.61
CA SER A 5 0.32 11.31 24.01
C SER A 5 1.36 12.42 23.82
N ASP A 6 2.64 12.09 23.67
CA ASP A 6 3.72 13.04 23.45
C ASP A 6 3.88 13.40 21.95
N MET A 7 3.16 12.71 21.06
CA MET A 7 3.20 12.93 19.62
C MET A 7 2.41 14.17 19.23
N THR A 8 3.08 15.17 18.65
CA THR A 8 2.35 16.32 18.11
C THR A 8 1.56 15.92 16.87
N THR A 9 0.54 16.71 16.52
CA THR A 9 -0.17 16.50 15.25
C THR A 9 0.78 16.57 14.05
N ALA A 10 1.83 17.39 14.10
CA ALA A 10 2.82 17.48 13.03
C ALA A 10 3.63 16.17 12.90
N ASP A 11 4.01 15.55 14.02
CA ASP A 11 4.71 14.26 14.04
C ASP A 11 3.82 13.14 13.50
N PHE A 12 2.54 13.10 13.92
CA PHE A 12 1.55 12.16 13.39
C PHE A 12 1.40 12.29 11.87
N GLN A 13 1.27 13.52 11.36
CA GLN A 13 1.16 13.80 9.92
C GLN A 13 2.42 13.36 9.15
N LYS A 14 3.60 13.51 9.75
CA LYS A 14 4.86 13.04 9.16
C LYS A 14 4.90 11.51 9.09
N LEU A 15 4.52 10.82 10.16
CA LEU A 15 4.46 9.36 10.20
C LEU A 15 3.42 8.80 9.21
N LEU A 16 2.26 9.45 9.11
CA LEU A 16 1.22 9.09 8.16
C LEU A 16 1.69 9.19 6.70
N LYS A 17 2.43 10.26 6.35
CA LYS A 17 3.04 10.41 5.02
C LYS A 17 4.07 9.32 4.72
N ILE A 18 4.87 8.91 5.70
CA ILE A 18 5.83 7.81 5.56
C ILE A 18 5.08 6.49 5.31
N ALA A 19 4.04 6.21 6.10
CA ALA A 19 3.23 5.00 5.94
C ALA A 19 2.55 4.93 4.56
N LEU A 20 1.98 6.04 4.09
CA LEU A 20 1.38 6.12 2.76
C LEU A 20 2.40 5.91 1.63
N MET A 21 3.63 6.42 1.80
CA MET A 21 4.71 6.20 0.85
C MET A 21 5.11 4.71 0.80
N ASP A 22 5.24 4.05 1.95
CA ASP A 22 5.53 2.62 2.04
C ASP A 22 4.42 1.77 1.39
N LEU A 23 3.16 2.03 1.70
CA LEU A 23 2.01 1.35 1.08
C LEU A 23 2.01 1.49 -0.45
N ARG A 24 2.34 2.70 -0.94
CA ARG A 24 2.47 2.97 -2.37
C ARG A 24 3.61 2.16 -2.99
N ILE A 25 4.78 2.12 -2.36
CA ILE A 25 5.94 1.35 -2.84
C ILE A 25 5.59 -0.13 -2.94
N ARG A 26 5.03 -0.71 -1.86
CA ARG A 26 4.62 -2.13 -1.84
C ARG A 26 3.62 -2.46 -2.94
N ARG A 27 2.63 -1.59 -3.14
CA ARG A 27 1.67 -1.73 -4.24
C ARG A 27 2.36 -1.72 -5.60
N THR A 28 3.27 -0.78 -5.84
CA THR A 28 4.01 -0.69 -7.11
C THR A 28 4.83 -1.95 -7.38
N LEU A 29 5.47 -2.52 -6.35
CA LEU A 29 6.22 -3.78 -6.50
C LEU A 29 5.32 -4.94 -6.92
N LEU A 30 4.14 -5.08 -6.30
CA LEU A 30 3.18 -6.12 -6.67
C LEU A 30 2.58 -5.89 -8.07
N GLU A 31 2.29 -4.64 -8.44
CA GLU A 31 1.79 -4.30 -9.78
C GLU A 31 2.83 -4.62 -10.88
N ASN A 32 4.12 -4.41 -10.59
CA ASN A 32 5.21 -4.79 -11.49
C ASN A 32 5.31 -6.31 -11.64
N GLU A 33 5.25 -7.06 -10.53
CA GLU A 33 5.27 -8.53 -10.58
C GLU A 33 4.10 -9.07 -11.41
N ILE A 34 2.89 -8.51 -11.26
CA ILE A 34 1.74 -8.89 -12.11
C ILE A 34 2.04 -8.61 -13.59
N ALA A 35 2.66 -7.48 -13.91
CA ALA A 35 3.00 -7.14 -15.28
C ALA A 35 4.00 -8.15 -15.87
N ASP A 36 5.00 -8.57 -15.09
CA ASP A 36 6.00 -9.57 -15.49
C ASP A 36 5.36 -10.95 -15.71
N GLN A 37 4.48 -11.38 -14.80
CA GLN A 37 3.73 -12.64 -14.93
C GLN A 37 2.81 -12.65 -16.17
N ARG A 38 2.21 -11.49 -16.52
CA ARG A 38 1.37 -11.34 -17.72
C ARG A 38 2.15 -11.29 -19.03
N ALA A 39 3.41 -10.84 -19.00
CA ALA A 39 4.28 -10.77 -20.17
C ALA A 39 4.81 -12.16 -20.58
N ALA A 40 4.85 -13.12 -19.66
CA ALA A 40 5.22 -14.50 -19.92
C ALA A 40 4.07 -15.30 -20.58
N LEU A 41 4.41 -16.43 -21.23
CA LEU A 41 3.46 -17.25 -21.99
C LEU A 41 2.40 -17.84 -21.04
N ARG A 42 1.13 -17.43 -21.22
CA ARG A 42 0.05 -17.62 -20.23
C ARG A 42 -0.19 -19.09 -19.86
N THR A 43 0.23 -19.49 -18.67
CA THR A 43 -0.05 -20.81 -18.08
C THR A 43 -1.16 -20.73 -17.02
N LEU A 44 -1.70 -21.89 -16.62
CA LEU A 44 -2.64 -21.97 -15.49
C LEU A 44 -1.98 -21.48 -14.19
N GLU A 45 -0.73 -21.88 -13.95
CA GLU A 45 0.07 -21.48 -12.79
C GLU A 45 0.27 -19.96 -12.73
N GLN A 46 0.53 -19.29 -13.86
CA GLN A 46 0.62 -17.84 -13.91
C GLN A 46 -0.71 -17.16 -13.59
N SER A 47 -1.83 -17.76 -13.99
CA SER A 47 -3.15 -17.21 -13.67
C SER A 47 -3.41 -17.24 -12.17
N GLU A 48 -3.08 -18.35 -11.50
CA GLU A 48 -3.16 -18.43 -10.04
C GLU A 48 -2.19 -17.48 -9.32
N ALA A 49 -0.98 -17.30 -9.85
CA ALA A 49 -0.01 -16.36 -9.30
C ALA A 49 -0.52 -14.91 -9.37
N ILE A 50 -1.09 -14.51 -10.52
CA ILE A 50 -1.70 -13.19 -10.70
C ILE A 50 -2.85 -12.99 -9.72
N ASP A 51 -3.74 -13.97 -9.57
CA ASP A 51 -4.88 -13.86 -8.64
C ASP A 51 -4.41 -13.68 -7.18
N ARG A 52 -3.36 -14.38 -6.76
CA ARG A 52 -2.76 -14.21 -5.42
C ARG A 52 -2.12 -12.84 -5.23
N LEU A 53 -1.50 -12.29 -6.26
CA LEU A 53 -0.91 -10.94 -6.21
C LEU A 53 -2.02 -9.88 -6.15
N GLU A 54 -3.10 -10.05 -6.91
CA GLU A 54 -4.26 -9.15 -6.87
C GLU A 54 -4.94 -9.16 -5.49
N GLN A 55 -5.07 -10.34 -4.87
CA GLN A 55 -5.55 -10.47 -3.49
C GLN A 55 -4.68 -9.72 -2.48
N GLN A 56 -3.36 -9.67 -2.66
CA GLN A 56 -2.44 -8.92 -1.80
C GLN A 56 -2.50 -7.40 -2.03
N ILE A 57 -2.83 -6.95 -3.24
CA ILE A 57 -2.97 -5.52 -3.55
C ILE A 57 -4.22 -4.94 -2.88
N GLN A 58 -5.30 -5.71 -2.74
CA GLN A 58 -6.56 -5.22 -2.20
C GLN A 58 -6.46 -4.59 -0.79
N PRO A 59 -5.86 -5.23 0.23
CA PRO A 59 -5.71 -4.62 1.55
C PRO A 59 -4.82 -3.37 1.50
N LEU A 60 -3.75 -3.36 0.69
CA LEU A 60 -2.90 -2.16 0.54
C LEU A 60 -3.69 -0.95 -0.01
N ARG A 61 -4.62 -1.18 -0.94
CA ARG A 61 -5.49 -0.14 -1.47
C ARG A 61 -6.47 0.38 -0.41
N GLN A 62 -7.02 -0.53 0.40
CA GLN A 62 -7.95 -0.18 1.48
C GLN A 62 -7.25 0.64 2.56
N ASP A 63 -6.08 0.20 3.02
CA ASP A 63 -5.28 0.90 4.02
C ASP A 63 -4.82 2.27 3.52
N TYR A 64 -4.35 2.35 2.27
CA TYR A 64 -3.96 3.62 1.67
C TYR A 64 -5.15 4.59 1.62
N ALA A 65 -6.31 4.14 1.12
CA ALA A 65 -7.51 4.97 1.02
C ALA A 65 -7.99 5.44 2.41
N HIS A 66 -7.92 4.58 3.41
CA HIS A 66 -8.25 4.92 4.79
C HIS A 66 -7.30 5.98 5.35
N TYR A 67 -5.99 5.77 5.23
CA TYR A 67 -4.97 6.69 5.74
C TYR A 67 -4.94 8.03 5.01
N GLU A 68 -5.27 8.06 3.72
CA GLU A 68 -5.37 9.28 2.94
C GLU A 68 -6.48 10.23 3.46
N GLN A 69 -7.56 9.69 4.05
CA GLN A 69 -8.64 10.50 4.64
C GLN A 69 -8.12 11.41 5.77
N PHE A 70 -7.19 10.92 6.59
CA PHE A 70 -6.60 11.69 7.70
C PHE A 70 -5.64 12.81 7.25
N LEU A 71 -5.26 12.84 5.96
CA LEU A 71 -4.55 13.97 5.35
C LEU A 71 -5.49 15.03 4.76
N LYS A 72 -6.68 14.62 4.30
CA LYS A 72 -7.64 15.50 3.62
C LYS A 72 -8.46 16.36 4.59
N ASP A 73 -8.73 15.86 5.79
CA ASP A 73 -9.55 16.52 6.82
C ASP A 73 -8.93 17.77 7.48
N LYS A 74 -7.77 18.27 7.02
CA LYS A 74 -7.08 19.42 7.64
C LYS A 74 -6.64 20.54 6.69
N ASN A 75 -7.21 20.62 5.48
CA ASN A 75 -7.05 21.79 4.60
C ASN A 75 -8.29 22.68 4.62
#